data_AF-A9D074-F1
#
_entry.id   AF-A9D074-F1
#
_cell.length_a   1.000
_cell.length_b   1.000
_cell.length_c   1.000
_cell.angle_alpha   90.00
_cell.angle_beta   90.00
_cell.angle_gamma   90.00
#
_symmetry.space_group_name_H-M   'P 1'
#
loop_
_entity.id
_entity.type
_entity.pdbx_description
1 polymer ?
#
loop_
_entity_poly.entity_id
_entity_poly.type
_entity_poly.pdbx_seq_one_letter_code
_entity_poly.pdbx_strand_id
1 'polypeptide(L)'
;MKRLWPGWLLCGLTAILFVHMAVVEAPGISREINNMDLPDVVVLGYDLGGAQALHAAFKAQQAEAIADGEKSASTAYLSMHQGSDLLFPPMLAASLVFLGFAGLKTSSGETTPPRLTRIGLRLVFALALGYLGFDYVENAVADTMFGPAALEFALNAELVPVLRWLTIGKYLTIAIASILIAAIWIGRGKRWRDQLRSP
;
A
#
# COMPACT_ATOMS: atom_id res chain seq x y z
N MET A 1 18.65 -14.47 -16.99
CA MET A 1 17.39 -13.78 -16.60
C MET A 1 16.16 -14.71 -16.59
N LYS A 2 16.08 -15.75 -17.44
CA LYS A 2 14.97 -16.73 -17.48
C LYS A 2 14.57 -17.43 -16.16
N ARG A 3 15.35 -17.35 -15.07
CA ARG A 3 14.99 -17.95 -13.76
C ARG A 3 14.25 -17.02 -12.79
N LEU A 4 14.15 -15.72 -13.09
CA LEU A 4 13.50 -14.74 -12.20
C LEU A 4 12.21 -14.16 -12.81
N TRP A 5 11.81 -14.63 -13.99
CA TRP A 5 10.64 -14.11 -14.71
C TRP A 5 9.35 -14.09 -13.89
N PRO A 6 9.03 -15.07 -13.00
CA PRO A 6 7.77 -15.04 -12.26
C PRO A 6 7.71 -13.85 -11.30
N GLY A 7 8.83 -13.50 -10.65
CA GLY A 7 8.88 -12.36 -9.73
C GLY A 7 8.84 -11.01 -10.44
N TRP A 8 9.43 -10.91 -11.64
CA TRP A 8 9.26 -9.71 -12.47
C TRP A 8 7.83 -9.55 -12.98
N LEU A 9 7.18 -10.66 -13.36
CA LEU A 9 5.77 -10.66 -13.71
C LEU A 9 4.91 -10.21 -12.52
N LEU A 10 5.18 -10.74 -11.31
CA LEU A 10 4.51 -10.29 -10.08
C LEU A 10 4.64 -8.77 -9.92
N CYS A 11 5.86 -8.22 -9.99
CA CYS A 11 6.07 -6.77 -9.88
C CYS A 11 5.30 -5.98 -10.94
N GLY A 12 5.27 -6.47 -12.17
CA GLY A 12 4.51 -5.86 -13.26
C GLY A 12 3.00 -5.87 -13.00
N LEU A 13 2.45 -6.99 -12.54
CA LEU A 13 1.04 -7.13 -12.18
C LEU A 13 0.68 -6.25 -10.97
N THR A 14 1.54 -6.19 -9.95
CA THR A 14 1.38 -5.28 -8.81
C THR A 14 1.34 -3.83 -9.26
N ALA A 15 2.22 -3.43 -10.18
CA ALA A 15 2.23 -2.06 -10.70
C ALA A 15 0.98 -1.74 -11.53
N ILE A 16 0.50 -2.69 -12.35
CA ILE A 16 -0.75 -2.54 -13.10
C ILE A 16 -1.94 -2.36 -12.14
N LEU A 17 -2.02 -3.20 -11.10
CA LEU A 17 -3.08 -3.11 -10.09
C LEU A 17 -3.02 -1.76 -9.35
N PHE A 18 -1.83 -1.32 -8.92
CA PHE A 18 -1.67 0.01 -8.31
C PHE A 18 -2.17 1.13 -9.21
N VAL A 19 -1.79 1.12 -10.50
CA VAL A 19 -2.24 2.14 -11.46
C VAL A 19 -3.75 2.10 -11.63
N HIS A 20 -4.35 0.91 -11.69
CA HIS A 20 -5.80 0.78 -11.77
C HIS A 20 -6.50 1.40 -10.55
N MET A 21 -6.03 1.08 -9.34
CA MET A 21 -6.59 1.62 -8.10
C MET A 21 -6.44 3.15 -8.02
N ALA A 22 -5.24 3.66 -8.32
CA ALA A 22 -4.92 5.07 -8.20
C ALA A 22 -5.57 5.95 -9.28
N VAL A 23 -5.87 5.41 -10.47
CA VAL A 23 -6.38 6.21 -11.62
C VAL A 23 -7.85 5.93 -11.90
N VAL A 24 -8.39 4.80 -11.48
CA VAL A 24 -9.78 4.39 -11.78
C VAL A 24 -10.63 4.31 -10.53
N GLU A 25 -10.25 3.47 -9.56
CA GLU A 25 -11.12 3.17 -8.41
C GLU A 25 -11.19 4.36 -7.44
N ALA A 26 -10.04 4.80 -6.90
CA ALA A 26 -10.02 5.90 -5.93
C ALA A 26 -10.59 7.20 -6.53
N PRO A 27 -10.19 7.66 -7.74
CA PRO A 27 -10.81 8.84 -8.36
C PRO A 27 -12.28 8.63 -8.73
N GLY A 28 -12.71 7.39 -8.96
CA GLY A 28 -14.12 7.05 -9.16
C GLY A 28 -14.94 7.37 -7.91
N ILE A 29 -14.51 6.84 -6.76
CA ILE A 29 -15.19 7.06 -5.48
C ILE A 29 -15.09 8.53 -5.07
N SER A 30 -13.90 9.15 -5.17
CA SER A 30 -13.69 10.55 -4.79
C SER A 30 -14.65 11.50 -5.51
N ARG A 31 -14.96 11.27 -6.79
CA ARG A 31 -15.91 12.11 -7.54
C ARG A 31 -17.31 12.14 -6.93
N GLU A 32 -17.76 11.00 -6.39
CA GLU A 32 -19.07 10.87 -5.75
C GLU A 32 -19.14 11.60 -4.40
N ILE A 33 -18.00 11.80 -3.73
CA ILE A 33 -17.90 12.49 -2.45
C ILE A 33 -17.27 13.88 -2.60
N ASN A 34 -17.66 14.63 -3.64
CA ASN A 34 -17.22 16.00 -3.90
C ASN A 34 -15.70 16.16 -4.10
N ASN A 35 -15.06 15.17 -4.74
CA ASN A 35 -13.61 15.11 -4.97
C ASN A 35 -12.77 15.12 -3.70
N MET A 36 -13.32 14.65 -2.58
CA MET A 36 -12.53 14.42 -1.37
C MET A 36 -11.61 13.22 -1.55
N ASP A 37 -10.39 13.33 -1.02
CA ASP A 37 -9.42 12.23 -1.04
C ASP A 37 -9.90 11.08 -0.14
N LEU A 38 -9.65 9.84 -0.56
CA LEU A 38 -9.88 8.69 0.32
C LEU A 38 -8.78 8.63 1.39
N PRO A 39 -9.03 7.98 2.55
CA PRO A 39 -8.02 7.78 3.59
C PRO A 39 -6.68 7.26 3.04
N ASP A 40 -6.76 6.32 2.09
CA ASP A 40 -5.63 5.68 1.40
C ASP A 40 -4.83 6.57 0.45
N VAL A 41 -5.27 7.80 0.21
CA VAL A 41 -4.57 8.76 -0.65
C VAL A 41 -3.88 9.84 0.20
N VAL A 42 -4.30 9.99 1.46
CA VAL A 42 -3.76 10.98 2.40
C VAL A 42 -2.60 10.35 3.18
N VAL A 43 -1.36 10.56 2.71
CA VAL A 43 -0.14 9.91 3.26
C VAL A 43 0.05 10.09 4.78
N LEU A 44 -0.39 11.22 5.33
CA LEU A 44 -0.28 11.52 6.77
C LEU A 44 -1.55 11.20 7.56
N GLY A 45 -2.53 10.56 6.91
CA GLY A 45 -3.88 10.31 7.38
C GLY A 45 -4.70 11.58 7.59
N TYR A 46 -6.00 11.38 7.80
CA TYR A 46 -6.91 12.46 8.17
C TYR A 46 -6.72 12.92 9.62
N ASP A 47 -6.90 14.21 9.86
CA ASP A 47 -7.20 14.72 11.19
C ASP A 47 -8.71 14.62 11.48
N LEU A 48 -9.13 15.02 12.69
CA LEU A 48 -10.54 14.94 13.07
C LEU A 48 -11.45 15.77 12.15
N GLY A 49 -11.03 16.97 11.76
CA GLY A 49 -11.82 17.83 10.88
C GLY A 49 -12.02 17.22 9.50
N GLY A 50 -10.96 16.68 8.91
CA GLY A 50 -11.03 16.00 7.61
C GLY A 50 -11.83 14.70 7.68
N ALA A 51 -11.67 13.90 8.74
CA ALA A 51 -12.48 12.69 8.94
C ALA A 51 -13.98 13.00 9.12
N GLN A 52 -14.31 14.09 9.83
CA GLN A 52 -15.69 14.57 9.97
C GLN A 52 -16.28 15.02 8.62
N ALA A 53 -15.52 15.79 7.84
CA ALA A 53 -15.94 16.22 6.52
C ALA A 53 -16.15 15.03 5.57
N LEU A 54 -15.24 14.05 5.59
CA LEU A 54 -15.32 12.84 4.77
C LEU A 54 -16.53 11.98 5.17
N HIS A 55 -16.73 11.77 6.47
CA HIS A 55 -17.89 11.04 6.99
C HIS A 55 -19.21 11.73 6.59
N ALA A 56 -19.28 13.06 6.67
CA ALA A 56 -20.45 13.81 6.27
C ALA A 56 -20.72 13.68 4.77
N ALA A 57 -19.68 13.74 3.92
CA ALA A 57 -19.80 13.57 2.48
C ALA A 57 -20.29 12.16 2.10
N PHE A 58 -19.71 11.11 2.69
CA PHE A 58 -20.19 9.74 2.48
C PHE A 58 -21.64 9.56 2.95
N LYS A 59 -22.01 10.12 4.10
CA LYS A 59 -23.37 10.02 4.63
C LYS A 59 -24.40 10.74 3.74
N ALA A 60 -24.06 11.92 3.24
CA ALA A 60 -24.90 12.67 2.30
C ALA A 60 -25.09 11.89 0.99
N GLN A 61 -24.00 11.42 0.39
CA GLN A 61 -24.04 10.65 -0.85
C GLN A 61 -24.81 9.34 -0.68
N GLN A 62 -24.67 8.65 0.45
CA GLN A 62 -25.42 7.42 0.71
C GLN A 62 -26.93 7.67 0.79
N ALA A 63 -27.37 8.79 1.38
CA ALA A 63 -28.78 9.13 1.44
C ALA A 63 -29.36 9.39 0.04
N GLU A 64 -28.60 10.08 -0.82
CA GLU A 64 -28.96 10.31 -2.23
C GLU A 64 -29.04 8.99 -3.01
N ALA A 65 -28.00 8.15 -2.93
CA ALA A 65 -27.96 6.86 -3.62
C ALA A 65 -29.11 5.91 -3.19
N ILE A 66 -29.49 5.91 -1.91
CA ILE A 66 -30.64 5.12 -1.42
C ILE A 66 -31.95 5.62 -2.03
N ALA A 67 -32.12 6.94 -2.17
CA ALA A 67 -33.33 7.53 -2.76
C ALA A 67 -33.47 7.17 -4.25
N ASP A 68 -32.35 7.11 -4.96
CA ASP A 68 -32.29 6.81 -6.40
C ASP A 68 -32.18 5.30 -6.71
N GLY A 69 -32.00 4.46 -5.70
CA GLY A 69 -31.83 3.00 -5.86
C GLY A 69 -30.46 2.60 -6.43
N GLU A 70 -29.45 3.46 -6.27
CA GLU A 70 -28.10 3.29 -6.80
C GLU A 70 -27.10 2.82 -5.73
N LYS A 71 -25.90 2.42 -6.18
CA LYS A 71 -24.80 2.02 -5.27
C LYS A 71 -24.13 3.27 -4.71
N SER A 72 -24.08 3.38 -3.37
CA SER A 72 -23.38 4.50 -2.72
C SER A 72 -21.86 4.43 -2.87
N ALA A 73 -21.21 5.59 -2.77
CA ALA A 73 -19.77 5.75 -2.65
C ALA A 73 -19.21 4.97 -1.46
N SER A 74 -19.90 4.94 -0.31
CA SER A 74 -19.49 4.14 0.85
C SER A 74 -19.52 2.64 0.57
N THR A 75 -20.48 2.17 -0.24
CA THR A 75 -20.53 0.77 -0.68
C THR A 75 -19.43 0.47 -1.70
N ALA A 76 -19.13 1.42 -2.60
CA ALA A 76 -18.00 1.30 -3.53
C ALA A 76 -16.66 1.26 -2.79
N TYR A 77 -16.48 2.10 -1.77
CA TYR A 77 -15.31 2.12 -0.90
C TYR A 77 -15.12 0.79 -0.16
N LEU A 78 -16.17 0.28 0.49
CA LEU A 78 -16.14 -1.06 1.11
C LEU A 78 -15.81 -2.18 0.09
N SER A 79 -16.34 -2.07 -1.14
CA SER A 79 -16.05 -3.06 -2.19
C SER A 79 -14.59 -3.04 -2.63
N MET A 80 -13.95 -1.86 -2.63
CA MET A 80 -12.53 -1.69 -2.94
C MET A 80 -11.68 -2.46 -1.91
N HIS A 81 -11.94 -2.24 -0.61
CA HIS A 81 -11.29 -2.96 0.51
C HIS A 81 -11.45 -4.49 0.43
N GLN A 82 -12.58 -4.98 -0.07
CA GLN A 82 -12.83 -6.41 -0.23
C GLN A 82 -12.30 -7.00 -1.55
N GLY A 83 -11.85 -6.14 -2.47
CA GLY A 83 -11.43 -6.52 -3.81
C GLY A 83 -9.96 -6.19 -4.07
N SER A 84 -9.71 -5.08 -4.73
CA SER A 84 -8.38 -4.64 -5.15
C SER A 84 -7.45 -4.39 -3.96
N ASP A 85 -7.92 -3.71 -2.91
CA ASP A 85 -7.17 -3.45 -1.68
C ASP A 85 -6.97 -4.71 -0.83
N LEU A 86 -7.72 -5.78 -1.06
CA LEU A 86 -7.42 -7.07 -0.43
C LEU A 86 -6.23 -7.76 -1.12
N LEU A 87 -6.13 -7.61 -2.44
CA LEU A 87 -5.12 -8.27 -3.27
C LEU A 87 -3.80 -7.50 -3.36
N PHE A 88 -3.88 -6.17 -3.40
CA PHE A 88 -2.73 -5.32 -3.62
C PHE A 88 -1.66 -5.43 -2.51
N PRO A 89 -2.00 -5.37 -1.21
CA PRO A 89 -1.00 -5.42 -0.15
C PRO A 89 -0.13 -6.68 -0.13
N PRO A 90 -0.67 -7.91 -0.21
CA PRO A 90 0.18 -9.10 -0.26
C PRO A 90 1.02 -9.15 -1.55
N MET A 91 0.49 -8.65 -2.68
CA MET A 91 1.24 -8.55 -3.93
C MET A 91 2.40 -7.55 -3.83
N LEU A 92 2.19 -6.40 -3.20
CA LEU A 92 3.23 -5.40 -2.96
C LEU A 92 4.29 -5.92 -1.98
N ALA A 93 3.88 -6.52 -0.87
CA ALA A 93 4.79 -7.13 0.09
C ALA A 93 5.69 -8.19 -0.57
N ALA A 94 5.10 -9.09 -1.36
CA ALA A 94 5.84 -10.10 -2.11
C ALA A 94 6.77 -9.47 -3.17
N SER A 95 6.33 -8.42 -3.85
CA SER A 95 7.15 -7.66 -4.80
C SER A 95 8.36 -7.00 -4.14
N LEU A 96 8.19 -6.37 -2.98
CA LEU A 96 9.29 -5.76 -2.22
C LEU A 96 10.33 -6.81 -1.79
N VAL A 97 9.87 -7.94 -1.25
CA VAL A 97 10.74 -9.06 -0.88
C VAL A 97 11.48 -9.61 -2.10
N PHE A 98 10.78 -9.79 -3.22
CA PHE A 98 11.39 -10.23 -4.47
C PHE A 98 12.45 -9.24 -4.96
N LEU A 99 12.17 -7.94 -4.97
CA LEU A 99 13.12 -6.91 -5.41
C LEU A 99 14.37 -6.90 -4.53
N GLY A 100 14.22 -7.05 -3.22
CA GLY A 100 15.34 -7.21 -2.30
C GLY A 100 16.16 -8.47 -2.61
N PHE A 101 15.50 -9.61 -2.81
CA PHE A 101 16.14 -10.88 -3.16
C PHE A 101 16.85 -10.83 -4.51
N ALA A 102 16.21 -10.26 -5.53
CA ALA A 102 16.77 -10.09 -6.87
C ALA A 102 18.03 -9.23 -6.82
N GLY A 103 18.06 -8.19 -5.97
CA GLY A 103 19.23 -7.35 -5.71
C GLY A 103 20.43 -8.12 -5.13
N LEU A 104 20.22 -9.25 -4.46
CA LEU A 104 21.29 -10.09 -3.90
C LEU A 104 21.92 -11.07 -4.89
N LYS A 105 21.21 -11.42 -5.97
CA LYS A 105 21.66 -12.47 -6.89
C LYS A 105 22.85 -12.00 -7.72
N THR A 106 24.06 -12.35 -7.30
CA THR A 106 25.32 -12.11 -8.03
C THR A 106 25.39 -13.00 -9.28
N SER A 107 25.94 -12.46 -10.37
CA SER A 107 26.03 -13.15 -11.66
C SER A 107 27.23 -14.09 -11.76
N SER A 108 28.15 -14.09 -10.79
CA SER A 108 29.43 -14.81 -10.89
C SER A 108 30.09 -15.01 -9.52
N GLY A 109 30.35 -16.28 -9.15
CA GLY A 109 31.42 -16.71 -8.25
C GLY A 109 31.31 -16.45 -6.73
N GLU A 110 30.65 -15.38 -6.27
CA GLU A 110 30.50 -15.11 -4.83
C GLU A 110 29.45 -16.03 -4.20
N THR A 111 29.90 -16.99 -3.40
CA THR A 111 29.04 -17.97 -2.71
C THR A 111 28.24 -17.37 -1.54
N THR A 112 28.54 -16.14 -1.08
CA THR A 112 27.81 -15.55 0.05
C THR A 112 27.68 -14.02 -0.02
N PRO A 113 26.46 -13.45 0.07
CA PRO A 113 26.28 -12.01 0.13
C PRO A 113 26.83 -11.42 1.45
N PRO A 114 27.37 -10.18 1.44
CA PRO A 114 27.88 -9.50 2.63
C PRO A 114 26.84 -9.46 3.76
N ARG A 115 27.29 -9.55 5.01
CA ARG A 115 26.44 -9.61 6.22
C ARG A 115 25.40 -8.47 6.26
N LEU A 116 25.81 -7.24 5.95
CA LEU A 116 24.93 -6.08 5.93
C LEU A 116 23.78 -6.22 4.92
N THR A 117 24.05 -6.76 3.73
CA THR A 117 23.03 -7.00 2.70
C THR A 117 22.02 -8.06 3.13
N ARG A 118 22.46 -9.10 3.86
CA ARG A 118 21.56 -10.12 4.44
C ARG A 118 20.66 -9.52 5.54
N ILE A 119 21.21 -8.65 6.38
CA ILE A 119 20.43 -7.91 7.38
C ILE A 119 19.40 -7.01 6.67
N GLY A 120 19.83 -6.28 5.64
CA GLY A 120 18.94 -5.46 4.82
C GLY A 120 17.77 -6.24 4.23
N LEU A 121 18.01 -7.43 3.67
CA LEU A 121 16.93 -8.29 3.17
C LEU A 121 15.96 -8.71 4.27
N ARG A 122 16.46 -9.13 5.44
CA ARG A 122 15.61 -9.52 6.58
C ARG A 122 14.75 -8.36 7.06
N LEU A 123 15.31 -7.15 7.06
CA LEU A 123 14.56 -5.92 7.37
C LEU A 123 13.50 -5.64 6.30
N VAL A 124 13.82 -5.77 5.00
CA VAL A 124 12.82 -5.64 3.93
C VAL A 124 11.66 -6.61 4.13
N PHE A 125 11.95 -7.87 4.50
CA PHE A 125 10.91 -8.86 4.79
C PHE A 125 10.06 -8.47 6.01
N ALA A 126 10.69 -8.05 7.11
CA ALA A 126 9.97 -7.60 8.30
C ALA A 126 9.09 -6.36 8.02
N LEU A 127 9.59 -5.41 7.22
CA LEU A 127 8.86 -4.21 6.82
C LEU A 127 7.71 -4.54 5.87
N ALA A 128 7.89 -5.49 4.94
CA ALA A 128 6.82 -5.94 4.05
C ALA A 128 5.66 -6.60 4.81
N LEU A 129 5.97 -7.39 5.86
CA LEU A 129 4.95 -7.93 6.77
C LEU A 129 4.31 -6.85 7.64
N GLY A 130 5.10 -5.89 8.12
CA GLY A 130 4.60 -4.74 8.86
C GLY A 130 3.60 -3.93 8.03
N TYR A 131 3.94 -3.65 6.78
CA TYR A 131 3.05 -3.01 5.81
C TYR A 131 1.72 -3.77 5.68
N LEU A 132 1.75 -5.09 5.44
CA LEU A 132 0.54 -5.90 5.32
C LEU A 132 -0.34 -5.84 6.57
N GLY A 133 0.28 -5.87 7.75
CA GLY A 133 -0.43 -5.75 9.03
C GLY A 133 -1.07 -4.37 9.21
N PHE A 134 -0.33 -3.30 8.90
CA PHE A 134 -0.88 -1.95 8.95
C PHE A 134 -2.06 -1.79 7.99
N ASP A 135 -1.89 -2.17 6.73
CA ASP A 135 -2.90 -2.05 5.68
C ASP A 135 -4.19 -2.80 6.02
N TYR A 136 -4.08 -4.07 6.45
CA TYR A 136 -5.24 -4.86 6.84
C TYR A 136 -6.04 -4.25 7.99
N VAL A 137 -5.35 -3.78 9.04
CA VAL A 137 -6.02 -3.16 10.20
C VAL A 137 -6.56 -1.79 9.84
N GLU A 138 -5.87 -1.05 8.98
CA GLU A 138 -6.29 0.27 8.53
C GLU A 138 -7.57 0.22 7.71
N ASN A 139 -7.68 -0.70 6.74
CA ASN A 139 -8.91 -0.92 5.97
C ASN A 139 -10.06 -1.32 6.89
N ALA A 140 -9.81 -2.20 7.87
CA ALA A 140 -10.83 -2.59 8.84
C ALA A 140 -11.31 -1.40 9.69
N VAL A 141 -10.40 -0.54 10.15
CA VAL A 141 -10.76 0.69 10.89
C VAL A 141 -11.53 1.65 9.98
N ALA A 142 -11.08 1.85 8.75
CA ALA A 142 -11.76 2.68 7.76
C ALA A 142 -13.20 2.19 7.50
N ASP A 143 -13.41 0.87 7.37
CA ASP A 143 -14.74 0.28 7.20
C ASP A 143 -15.65 0.52 8.41
N THR A 144 -15.11 0.46 9.62
CA THR A 144 -15.88 0.78 10.84
C THR A 144 -16.24 2.26 10.97
N MET A 145 -15.60 3.14 10.19
CA MET A 145 -15.83 4.59 10.23
C MET A 145 -16.65 5.08 9.03
N PHE A 146 -16.42 4.52 7.84
CA PHE A 146 -16.95 5.02 6.57
C PHE A 146 -17.77 3.99 5.80
N GLY A 147 -17.87 2.75 6.29
CA GLY A 147 -18.71 1.72 5.68
C GLY A 147 -20.21 2.05 5.78
N PRO A 148 -21.06 1.48 4.90
CA PRO A 148 -22.49 1.81 4.85
C PRO A 148 -23.24 1.69 6.18
N ALA A 149 -22.91 0.68 6.99
CA ALA A 149 -23.52 0.48 8.31
C ALA A 149 -22.96 1.44 9.38
N ALA A 150 -21.70 1.86 9.25
CA ALA A 150 -21.09 2.81 10.19
C ALA A 150 -21.72 4.20 10.08
N LEU A 151 -22.11 4.60 8.86
CA LEU A 151 -22.66 5.92 8.55
C LEU A 151 -24.06 6.14 9.14
N GLU A 152 -24.75 5.08 9.60
CA GLU A 152 -25.99 5.20 10.37
C GLU A 152 -25.76 5.94 11.69
N PHE A 153 -24.56 5.86 12.25
CA PHE A 153 -24.18 6.46 13.51
C PHE A 153 -23.42 7.79 13.32
N ALA A 154 -23.03 8.39 14.45
CA ALA A 154 -22.08 9.50 14.45
C ALA A 154 -20.65 8.96 14.32
N LEU A 155 -19.77 9.72 13.67
CA LEU A 155 -18.35 9.37 13.53
C LEU A 155 -17.72 9.09 14.90
N ASN A 156 -17.06 7.94 15.04
CA ASN A 156 -16.28 7.63 16.22
C ASN A 156 -14.93 8.37 16.19
N ALA A 157 -14.85 9.51 16.89
CA ALA A 157 -13.67 10.37 16.92
C ALA A 157 -12.42 9.67 17.51
N GLU A 158 -12.58 8.66 18.37
CA GLU A 158 -11.47 7.90 18.97
C GLU A 158 -10.72 7.04 17.93
N LEU A 159 -11.38 6.65 16.83
CA LEU A 159 -10.76 5.86 15.77
C LEU A 159 -9.98 6.69 14.76
N VAL A 160 -10.22 8.01 14.69
CA VAL A 160 -9.47 8.91 13.79
C VAL A 160 -7.96 8.88 14.04
N PRO A 161 -7.45 9.06 15.29
CA PRO A 161 -6.02 8.95 15.53
C PRO A 161 -5.48 7.54 15.25
N VAL A 162 -6.28 6.49 15.48
CA VAL A 162 -5.89 5.11 15.17
C VAL A 162 -5.68 4.94 13.68
N LEU A 163 -6.67 5.30 12.86
CA LEU A 163 -6.60 5.28 11.41
C LEU A 163 -5.35 6.03 10.93
N ARG A 164 -5.16 7.26 11.42
CA ARG A 164 -4.00 8.09 11.08
C ARG A 164 -2.66 7.40 11.35
N TRP A 165 -2.50 6.80 12.54
CA TRP A 165 -1.27 6.09 12.89
C TRP A 165 -1.02 4.86 12.02
N LEU A 166 -2.08 4.14 11.68
CA LEU A 166 -2.00 2.97 10.79
C LEU A 166 -1.59 3.41 9.37
N THR A 167 -2.20 4.46 8.82
CA THR A 167 -1.84 5.03 7.51
C THR A 167 -0.37 5.49 7.50
N ILE A 168 0.08 6.20 8.53
CA ILE A 168 1.50 6.62 8.65
C ILE A 168 2.42 5.39 8.72
N GLY A 169 2.09 4.38 9.52
CA GLY A 169 2.86 3.15 9.64
C GLY A 169 2.97 2.39 8.31
N LYS A 170 1.85 2.28 7.60
CA LYS A 170 1.74 1.69 6.25
C LYS A 170 2.75 2.33 5.29
N TYR A 171 2.74 3.67 5.16
CA TYR A 171 3.66 4.34 4.26
C TYR A 171 5.12 4.33 4.74
N LEU A 172 5.35 4.46 6.05
CA LEU A 172 6.70 4.46 6.61
C LEU A 172 7.40 3.12 6.36
N THR A 173 6.68 2.01 6.54
CA THR A 173 7.23 0.67 6.28
C THR A 173 7.60 0.46 4.82
N ILE A 174 6.74 0.90 3.87
CA ILE A 174 7.05 0.88 2.44
C ILE A 174 8.28 1.75 2.15
N ALA A 175 8.30 3.00 2.62
CA ALA A 175 9.38 3.94 2.32
C ALA A 175 10.74 3.41 2.77
N ILE A 176 10.83 2.88 4.00
CA ILE A 176 12.07 2.29 4.52
C ILE A 176 12.45 1.05 3.70
N ALA A 177 11.50 0.18 3.36
CA ALA A 177 11.77 -1.00 2.55
C ALA A 177 12.33 -0.62 1.17
N SER A 178 11.75 0.38 0.50
CA SER A 178 12.22 0.89 -0.79
C SER A 178 13.63 1.46 -0.70
N ILE A 179 13.96 2.22 0.35
CA ILE A 179 15.32 2.75 0.58
C ILE A 179 16.32 1.61 0.76
N LEU A 180 15.98 0.59 1.56
CA LEU A 180 16.84 -0.58 1.76
C LEU A 180 17.05 -1.36 0.47
N ILE A 181 16.00 -1.58 -0.31
CA ILE A 181 16.09 -2.22 -1.63
C ILE A 181 17.02 -1.40 -2.54
N ALA A 182 16.81 -0.09 -2.66
CA ALA A 182 17.67 0.77 -3.47
C ALA A 182 19.15 0.68 -3.03
N ALA A 183 19.42 0.68 -1.73
CA ALA A 183 20.78 0.52 -1.19
C ALA A 183 21.40 -0.84 -1.57
N ILE A 184 20.63 -1.94 -1.52
CA ILE A 184 21.06 -3.27 -1.96
C ILE A 184 21.45 -3.25 -3.44
N TRP A 185 20.62 -2.64 -4.29
CA TRP A 185 20.86 -2.54 -5.73
C TRP A 185 22.06 -1.65 -6.08
N ILE A 186 22.23 -0.51 -5.40
CA ILE A 186 23.41 0.35 -5.55
C ILE A 186 24.68 -0.41 -5.14
N GLY A 187 24.65 -1.13 -4.01
CA GLY A 187 25.77 -1.95 -3.55
C GLY A 187 26.13 -3.06 -4.52
N ARG A 188 25.13 -3.68 -5.17
CA ARG A 188 25.35 -4.63 -6.27
C ARG A 188 26.03 -3.97 -7.47
N GLY A 189 25.54 -2.80 -7.91
CA GLY A 189 26.09 -2.08 -9.06
C GLY A 189 27.55 -1.67 -8.85
N LYS A 190 27.91 -1.24 -7.64
CA LYS A 190 29.30 -0.93 -7.27
C LYS A 190 30.19 -2.18 -7.35
N ARG A 191 29.82 -3.29 -6.70
CA ARG A 191 30.59 -4.54 -6.74
C ARG A 191 30.81 -5.06 -8.16
N TRP A 192 29.79 -5.01 -9.00
CA TRP A 192 29.91 -5.44 -10.39
C TRP A 192 30.89 -4.56 -11.19
N ARG A 193 30.87 -3.24 -10.95
CA ARG A 193 31.82 -2.29 -11.54
C ARG A 193 33.25 -2.54 -11.07
N ASP A 194 33.44 -2.83 -9.78
CA ASP A 194 34.75 -3.10 -9.20
C ASP A 194 35.34 -4.39 -9.76
N GLN A 195 34.52 -5.44 -9.94
CA GLN A 195 34.93 -6.70 -10.57
C GLN A 195 35.38 -6.52 -12.04
N LEU A 196 34.75 -5.61 -12.79
CA LEU A 196 35.16 -5.28 -14.17
C LEU A 196 36.46 -4.49 -14.25
N ARG A 197 36.93 -3.91 -13.13
CA ARG A 197 38.15 -3.08 -13.06
C ARG A 197 39.35 -3.82 -12.48
N SER A 198 39.15 -5.00 -11.90
CA SER A 198 40.22 -5.87 -11.42
C SER A 198 40.82 -6.64 -12.60
N PRO A 199 42.13 -6.50 -12.89
CA PRO A 199 42.81 -7.20 -13.99
C PRO A 199 42.88 -8.72 -13.80
#